data_AF-A0A3D8TUE4-F1
#
_entry.id   AF-A0A3D8TUE4-F1
#
_cell.length_a   1.000
_cell.length_b   1.000
_cell.length_c   1.000
_cell.angle_alpha   90.00
_cell.angle_beta   90.00
_cell.angle_gamma   90.00
#
_symmetry.space_group_name_H-M   'P 1'
#
loop_
_entity.id
_entity.type
_entity.pdbx_description
1 polymer ?
#
loop_
_entity_poly.entity_id
_entity_poly.type
_entity_poly.pdbx_seq_one_letter_code
_entity_poly.pdbx_strand_id
1 'polypeptide(L)'
;MSQSLAHLQMFDYLLKKYRDKDVFPDSKMVVEIDGKLWSGDFLHLEDCQIVEIDWDDQRYTHVKKTRAAINQEFDTNIQNSNVNVSENRLEAKLAKIKNLEILYQEITQFVGQVSDDTTSLKPYLYGAYCLDTRVKLPFLDVTGKSIQVVALTK
;
A
#
# COMPACT_ATOMS: atom_id res chain seq x y z
N MET A 1 -7.75 12.43 10.97
CA MET A 1 -8.53 11.97 9.80
C MET A 1 -8.39 10.46 9.76
N SER A 2 -9.48 9.69 9.72
CA SER A 2 -9.35 8.24 9.50
C SER A 2 -8.94 8.01 8.05
N GLN A 3 -7.91 7.21 7.81
CA GLN A 3 -7.50 6.87 6.45
C GLN A 3 -8.45 5.80 5.91
N SER A 4 -8.98 6.00 4.71
CA SER A 4 -9.79 4.96 4.06
C SER A 4 -8.91 3.78 3.62
N LEU A 5 -9.52 2.64 3.36
CA LEU A 5 -8.82 1.47 2.80
C LEU A 5 -8.07 1.80 1.50
N ALA A 6 -8.66 2.64 0.63
CA ALA A 6 -8.01 3.06 -0.61
C ALA A 6 -6.71 3.81 -0.32
N HIS A 7 -6.71 4.73 0.64
CA HIS A 7 -5.50 5.45 1.06
C HIS A 7 -4.41 4.51 1.60
N LEU A 8 -4.78 3.46 2.33
CA LEU A 8 -3.83 2.46 2.82
C LEU A 8 -3.22 1.65 1.68
N GLN A 9 -4.03 1.27 0.70
CA GLN A 9 -3.56 0.60 -0.51
C GLN A 9 -2.65 1.52 -1.33
N MET A 10 -2.96 2.82 -1.45
CA MET A 10 -2.10 3.80 -2.14
C MET A 10 -0.75 3.96 -1.43
N PHE A 11 -0.77 4.00 -0.10
CA PHE A 11 0.45 4.05 0.70
C PHE A 11 1.32 2.83 0.40
N ASP A 12 0.73 1.64 0.49
CA ASP A 12 1.43 0.37 0.26
C ASP A 12 2.00 0.29 -1.17
N TYR A 13 1.25 0.80 -2.15
CA TYR A 13 1.70 0.92 -3.54
C TYR A 13 2.97 1.77 -3.67
N LEU A 14 2.94 3.00 -3.14
CA LEU A 14 4.07 3.93 -3.22
C LEU A 14 5.29 3.39 -2.50
N LEU A 15 5.08 2.82 -1.31
CA LEU A 15 6.15 2.20 -0.53
C LEU A 15 6.81 1.06 -1.30
N LYS A 16 6.05 0.19 -1.95
CA LYS A 16 6.61 -0.96 -2.70
C LYS A 16 7.25 -0.55 -4.02
N LYS A 17 6.67 0.44 -4.71
CA LYS A 17 7.10 0.83 -6.05
C LYS A 17 8.28 1.78 -6.04
N TYR A 18 8.29 2.77 -5.14
CA TYR A 18 9.19 3.92 -5.23
C TYR A 18 10.18 4.05 -4.07
N ARG A 19 10.09 3.22 -3.02
CA ARG A 19 11.13 3.23 -1.98
C ARG A 19 12.48 2.81 -2.55
N ASP A 20 13.53 3.32 -1.92
CA ASP A 20 14.86 2.79 -2.12
C ASP A 20 14.98 1.38 -1.50
N LYS A 21 15.06 0.35 -2.34
CA LYS A 21 15.14 -1.05 -1.89
C LYS A 21 16.49 -1.42 -1.30
N ASP A 22 17.56 -0.68 -1.62
CA ASP A 22 18.88 -0.94 -1.04
C ASP A 22 18.95 -0.43 0.40
N VAL A 23 18.19 0.62 0.71
CA VAL A 23 18.12 1.23 2.05
C VAL A 23 17.01 0.61 2.89
N PHE A 24 15.88 0.30 2.26
CA PHE A 24 14.65 -0.18 2.89
C PHE A 24 14.17 -1.50 2.23
N PRO A 25 14.94 -2.59 2.33
CA PRO A 25 14.64 -3.82 1.60
C PRO A 25 13.32 -4.46 2.04
N ASP A 26 13.06 -4.48 3.35
CA ASP A 26 11.94 -5.21 3.97
C ASP A 26 10.92 -4.30 4.66
N SER A 27 11.01 -2.98 4.45
CA SER A 27 10.14 -2.05 5.15
C SER A 27 8.67 -2.26 4.78
N LYS A 28 7.83 -2.36 5.80
CA LYS A 28 6.39 -2.59 5.70
C LYS A 28 5.62 -1.57 6.51
N MET A 29 4.36 -1.39 6.18
CA MET A 29 3.44 -0.62 7.01
C MET A 29 3.17 -1.36 8.32
N VAL A 30 3.04 -0.58 9.39
CA VAL A 30 2.39 -0.99 10.63
C VAL A 30 1.10 -0.22 10.74
N VAL A 31 0.00 -0.96 10.89
CA VAL A 31 -1.35 -0.40 11.03
C VAL A 31 -1.96 -0.81 12.36
N GLU A 32 -2.74 0.08 12.94
CA GLU A 32 -3.61 -0.24 14.05
C GLU A 32 -4.97 -0.68 13.52
N ILE A 33 -5.44 -1.85 13.97
CA ILE A 33 -6.75 -2.42 13.64
C ILE A 33 -7.35 -2.95 14.94
N ASP A 34 -8.51 -2.42 15.33
CA ASP A 34 -9.24 -2.81 16.55
C ASP A 34 -8.35 -2.77 17.82
N GLY A 35 -7.49 -1.76 17.94
CA GLY A 35 -6.59 -1.58 19.09
C GLY A 35 -5.38 -2.52 19.12
N LYS A 36 -5.11 -3.25 18.03
CA LYS A 36 -3.93 -4.11 17.88
C LYS A 36 -3.06 -3.66 16.73
N LEU A 37 -1.76 -3.88 16.87
CA LEU A 37 -0.80 -3.54 15.83
C LEU A 37 -0.58 -4.72 14.88
N TRP A 38 -0.69 -4.43 13.59
CA TRP A 38 -0.54 -5.40 12.50
C TRP A 38 0.46 -4.91 11.47
N SER A 39 1.21 -5.84 10.90
CA SER A 39 1.99 -5.63 9.68
C SER A 39 1.57 -6.62 8.62
N GLY A 40 1.76 -6.28 7.36
CA GLY A 40 1.31 -7.08 6.23
C GLY A 40 1.32 -6.28 4.93
N ASP A 41 0.66 -6.82 3.93
CA ASP A 41 0.61 -6.28 2.59
C ASP A 41 -0.86 -6.02 2.20
N PHE A 42 -1.24 -4.78 1.90
CA PHE A 42 -2.59 -4.45 1.41
C PHE A 42 -2.76 -4.76 -0.07
N LEU A 43 -1.65 -4.84 -0.80
CA LEU A 43 -1.61 -5.24 -2.20
C LEU A 43 -0.36 -6.04 -2.53
N HIS A 44 -0.43 -6.82 -3.60
CA HIS A 44 0.74 -7.44 -4.23
C HIS A 44 1.09 -6.69 -5.51
N LEU A 45 2.38 -6.42 -5.71
CA LEU A 45 2.91 -5.79 -6.92
C LEU A 45 3.86 -6.76 -7.63
N GLU A 46 3.53 -7.10 -8.86
CA GLU A 46 4.42 -7.83 -9.80
C GLU A 46 4.57 -6.95 -11.04
N ASP A 47 5.81 -6.68 -11.49
CA ASP A 47 6.10 -5.86 -12.67
C ASP A 47 5.33 -4.53 -12.76
N CYS A 48 5.22 -3.82 -11.63
CA CYS A 48 4.45 -2.57 -11.46
C CYS A 48 2.93 -2.70 -11.64
N GLN A 49 2.39 -3.91 -11.76
CA GLN A 49 0.96 -4.19 -11.82
C GLN A 49 0.48 -4.74 -10.48
N ILE A 50 -0.70 -4.30 -10.06
CA ILE A 50 -1.34 -4.84 -8.86
C ILE A 50 -1.88 -6.23 -9.20
N VAL A 51 -1.56 -7.23 -8.39
CA VAL A 51 -1.98 -8.62 -8.60
C VAL A 51 -2.94 -9.05 -7.50
N GLU A 52 -4.07 -9.61 -7.90
CA GLU A 52 -5.03 -10.28 -7.02
C GLU A 52 -5.12 -11.76 -7.39
N ILE A 53 -5.15 -12.62 -6.37
CA ILE A 53 -5.46 -14.03 -6.56
C ILE A 53 -6.97 -14.19 -6.47
N ASP A 54 -7.55 -14.78 -7.51
CA ASP A 54 -8.97 -15.10 -7.58
C ASP A 54 -9.21 -16.57 -7.86
N TRP A 55 -10.45 -17.01 -7.69
CA TRP A 55 -10.87 -18.38 -8.00
C TRP A 55 -11.56 -18.42 -9.36
N ASP A 56 -11.16 -19.37 -10.21
CA ASP A 56 -11.95 -19.75 -11.38
C ASP A 56 -12.85 -20.92 -11.01
N ASP A 57 -14.14 -20.63 -10.83
CA ASP A 57 -15.16 -21.61 -10.48
C ASP A 57 -15.29 -22.75 -11.50
N GLN A 58 -14.90 -22.53 -12.77
CA GLN A 58 -15.01 -23.55 -13.81
C GLN A 58 -13.87 -24.56 -13.76
N ARG A 59 -12.68 -24.13 -13.31
CA ARG A 59 -11.45 -24.93 -13.33
C ARG A 59 -10.96 -25.33 -11.95
N TYR A 60 -11.55 -24.79 -10.89
CA TYR A 60 -11.11 -24.98 -9.49
C TYR A 60 -9.62 -24.63 -9.31
N THR A 61 -9.16 -23.59 -10.00
CA THR A 61 -7.77 -23.14 -9.98
C THR A 61 -7.66 -21.68 -9.60
N HIS A 62 -6.57 -21.33 -8.93
CA HIS A 62 -6.19 -19.94 -8.71
C HIS A 62 -5.86 -19.25 -10.03
N VAL A 63 -6.47 -18.09 -10.27
CA VAL A 63 -6.17 -17.22 -11.40
C VAL A 63 -5.61 -15.91 -10.86
N LYS A 64 -4.45 -15.49 -11.39
CA LYS A 64 -3.91 -14.16 -11.14
C LYS A 64 -4.65 -13.15 -12.01
N LYS A 65 -5.27 -12.15 -11.40
CA LYS A 65 -5.85 -11.00 -12.08
C LYS A 65 -4.97 -9.79 -11.86
N THR A 66 -4.63 -9.10 -12.94
CA THR A 66 -3.89 -7.85 -12.88
C THR A 66 -4.88 -6.68 -12.84
N ARG A 67 -4.58 -5.69 -11.99
CA ARG A 67 -5.32 -4.44 -11.87
C ARG A 67 -4.38 -3.30 -12.26
N ALA A 68 -4.87 -2.42 -13.12
CA ALA A 68 -4.09 -1.28 -13.61
C ALA A 68 -3.94 -0.19 -12.54
N ALA A 69 -4.95 -0.02 -11.68
CA ALA A 69 -5.11 1.12 -10.79
C ALA A 69 -5.79 0.72 -9.48
N ILE A 70 -5.58 1.51 -8.43
CA ILE A 70 -6.40 1.49 -7.20
C ILE A 70 -7.69 2.28 -7.47
N ASN A 71 -7.53 3.54 -7.89
CA ASN A 71 -8.56 4.38 -8.46
C ASN A 71 -7.95 5.36 -9.48
N GLN A 72 -8.81 6.02 -10.26
CA GLN A 72 -8.38 6.86 -11.38
C GLN A 72 -7.70 8.16 -10.92
N GLU A 73 -8.14 8.74 -9.80
CA GLU A 73 -7.57 9.98 -9.26
C GLU A 73 -6.11 9.76 -8.85
N PHE A 74 -5.84 8.68 -8.12
CA PHE A 74 -4.49 8.32 -7.70
C PHE A 74 -3.54 8.13 -8.88
N ASP A 75 -3.96 7.40 -9.91
CA ASP A 75 -3.15 7.18 -11.12
C ASP A 75 -2.84 8.50 -11.83
N THR A 76 -3.83 9.39 -11.93
CA THR A 76 -3.67 10.72 -12.52
C THR A 76 -2.69 11.56 -11.71
N ASN A 77 -2.78 11.53 -10.38
CA ASN A 77 -1.87 12.25 -9.49
C ASN A 77 -0.43 11.72 -9.61
N ILE A 78 -0.24 10.39 -9.70
CA ILE A 78 1.07 9.79 -9.97
C ILE A 78 1.61 10.27 -11.32
N GLN A 79 0.80 10.20 -12.39
CA GLN A 79 1.23 10.63 -13.72
C GLN A 79 1.64 12.11 -13.72
N ASN A 80 0.80 13.00 -13.19
CA ASN A 80 1.08 14.42 -13.09
C ASN A 80 2.34 14.73 -12.27
N SER A 81 2.53 14.02 -11.16
CA SER A 81 3.73 14.17 -10.32
C SER A 81 5.01 13.76 -11.03
N ASN A 82 4.94 12.84 -12.00
CA ASN A 82 6.09 12.28 -12.70
C ASN A 82 6.34 12.90 -14.09
N VAL A 83 5.38 13.65 -14.66
CA VAL A 83 5.53 14.36 -15.94
C VAL A 83 6.32 15.67 -15.77
N ASN A 84 6.39 16.24 -14.57
CA ASN A 84 7.20 17.43 -14.30
C ASN A 84 8.70 17.13 -14.50
N VAL A 85 9.34 17.81 -15.45
CA VAL A 85 10.74 17.63 -15.91
C VAL A 85 11.78 18.12 -14.88
N SER A 86 11.39 18.29 -13.61
CA SER A 86 12.24 18.78 -12.53
C SER A 86 12.59 17.69 -11.52
N GLU A 87 13.56 17.97 -10.63
CA GLU A 87 14.01 17.09 -9.54
C GLU A 87 12.89 16.71 -8.54
N ASN A 88 11.67 17.23 -8.72
CA ASN A 88 10.51 17.01 -7.86
C ASN A 88 9.62 15.83 -8.28
N ARG A 89 10.04 14.99 -9.23
CA ARG A 89 9.29 13.76 -9.58
C ARG A 89 9.10 12.92 -8.32
N LEU A 90 7.86 12.50 -8.04
CA LEU A 90 7.53 11.71 -6.86
C LEU A 90 8.43 10.47 -6.74
N GLU A 91 8.62 9.78 -7.86
CA GLU A 91 9.53 8.63 -7.98
C GLU A 91 10.95 8.98 -7.51
N ALA A 92 11.54 10.04 -8.07
CA ALA A 92 12.91 10.46 -7.74
C ALA A 92 13.03 10.97 -6.30
N LYS A 93 11.99 11.62 -5.78
CA LYS A 93 11.93 12.13 -4.42
C LYS A 93 11.95 10.96 -3.43
N LEU A 94 11.03 10.00 -3.57
CA LEU A 94 10.91 8.86 -2.67
C LEU A 94 12.16 7.95 -2.73
N ALA A 95 12.72 7.73 -3.92
CA ALA A 95 13.92 6.91 -4.09
C ALA A 95 15.19 7.52 -3.48
N LYS A 96 15.25 8.85 -3.27
CA LYS A 96 16.41 9.52 -2.65
C LYS A 96 16.36 9.56 -1.13
N ILE A 97 15.19 9.32 -0.53
CA ILE A 97 15.02 9.40 0.93
C ILE A 97 15.77 8.25 1.60
N LYS A 98 16.59 8.59 2.60
CA LYS A 98 17.37 7.62 3.40
C LYS A 98 16.90 7.50 4.84
N ASN A 99 15.91 8.31 5.24
CA ASN A 99 15.33 8.30 6.57
C ASN A 99 13.88 7.80 6.51
N LEU A 100 13.56 6.79 7.31
CA LEU A 100 12.26 6.11 7.27
C LEU A 100 11.10 7.00 7.74
N GLU A 101 11.34 7.90 8.70
CA GLU A 101 10.34 8.86 9.18
C GLU A 101 9.98 9.87 8.09
N ILE A 102 10.99 10.37 7.38
CA ILE A 102 10.78 11.27 6.22
C ILE A 102 10.02 10.53 5.12
N LEU A 103 10.37 9.26 4.85
CA LEU A 103 9.66 8.45 3.85
C LEU A 103 8.18 8.29 4.23
N TYR A 104 7.89 7.97 5.49
CA TYR A 104 6.53 7.86 6.00
C TYR A 104 5.74 9.17 5.83
N GLN A 105 6.32 10.30 6.21
CA GLN A 105 5.67 11.61 6.11
C GLN A 105 5.37 11.98 4.65
N GLU A 106 6.33 11.74 3.75
CA GLU A 106 6.18 12.07 2.33
C GLU A 106 5.10 11.23 1.64
N ILE A 107 5.06 9.92 1.88
CA ILE A 107 3.99 9.06 1.36
C ILE A 107 2.65 9.48 1.95
N THR A 108 2.59 9.72 3.27
CA THR A 108 1.34 10.17 3.94
C THR A 108 0.82 11.47 3.35
N GLN A 109 1.71 12.44 3.11
CA GLN A 109 1.35 13.73 2.54
C GLN A 109 0.82 13.60 1.12
N PHE A 110 1.46 12.79 0.27
CA PHE A 110 1.00 12.56 -1.10
C PHE A 110 -0.35 11.85 -1.13
N VAL A 111 -0.51 10.78 -0.35
CA VAL A 111 -1.76 10.02 -0.26
C VAL A 111 -2.89 10.90 0.26
N GLY A 112 -2.63 11.76 1.24
CA GLY A 112 -3.63 12.69 1.79
C GLY A 112 -4.09 13.80 0.84
N GLN A 113 -3.48 13.94 -0.35
CA GLN A 113 -3.95 14.84 -1.40
C GLN A 113 -5.00 14.20 -2.31
N VAL A 114 -5.12 12.86 -2.29
CA VAL A 114 -6.12 12.14 -3.06
C VAL A 114 -7.45 12.22 -2.33
N SER A 115 -8.48 12.71 -3.00
CA SER A 115 -9.82 12.85 -2.40
C SER A 115 -10.67 11.60 -2.52
N ASP A 116 -10.47 10.83 -3.60
CA ASP A 116 -11.15 9.57 -3.87
C ASP A 116 -10.72 8.49 -2.87
N ASP A 117 -11.64 8.17 -1.97
CA ASP A 117 -11.46 7.20 -0.91
C ASP A 117 -11.92 5.79 -1.29
N THR A 118 -12.33 5.59 -2.55
CA THR A 118 -12.85 4.34 -3.08
C THR A 118 -11.76 3.45 -3.67
N THR A 119 -12.01 2.14 -3.65
CA THR A 119 -11.13 1.14 -4.25
C THR A 119 -11.95 -0.04 -4.75
N SER A 120 -11.50 -0.65 -5.86
CA SER A 120 -12.07 -1.89 -6.39
C SER A 120 -11.29 -3.14 -5.96
N LEU A 121 -10.21 -2.96 -5.18
CA LEU A 121 -9.36 -4.04 -4.71
C LEU A 121 -9.95 -4.75 -3.51
N LYS A 122 -9.54 -6.01 -3.31
CA LYS A 122 -9.95 -6.83 -2.16
C LYS A 122 -9.56 -6.14 -0.84
N PRO A 123 -10.47 -6.10 0.16
CA PRO A 123 -10.25 -5.43 1.44
C PRO A 123 -9.46 -6.32 2.42
N TYR A 124 -8.30 -6.79 1.99
CA TYR A 124 -7.49 -7.75 2.75
C TYR A 124 -6.13 -7.17 3.13
N LEU A 125 -5.66 -7.55 4.32
CA LEU A 125 -4.27 -7.45 4.73
C LEU A 125 -3.63 -8.84 4.56
N TYR A 126 -2.87 -9.04 3.50
CA TYR A 126 -2.16 -10.29 3.21
C TYR A 126 -0.95 -10.47 4.11
N GLY A 127 -0.67 -11.73 4.46
CA GLY A 127 0.45 -12.09 5.34
C GLY A 127 0.37 -11.41 6.72
N ALA A 128 -0.84 -11.10 7.18
CA ALA A 128 -1.08 -10.32 8.39
C ALA A 128 -0.37 -10.93 9.61
N TYR A 129 0.47 -10.13 10.24
CA TYR A 129 1.22 -10.49 11.44
C TYR A 129 0.90 -9.51 12.55
N CYS A 130 0.31 -10.01 13.63
CA CYS A 130 0.02 -9.21 14.82
C CYS A 130 1.28 -9.05 15.64
N LEU A 131 1.70 -7.81 15.87
CA LEU A 131 2.93 -7.50 16.61
C LEU A 131 2.78 -7.80 18.11
N ASP A 132 1.57 -7.66 18.65
CA ASP A 132 1.28 -7.85 20.07
C ASP A 132 1.29 -9.33 20.46
N THR A 133 0.53 -10.15 19.71
CA THR A 133 0.30 -11.57 20.05
C THR A 133 1.17 -12.53 19.23
N ARG A 134 1.91 -12.03 18.24
CA ARG A 134 2.71 -12.84 17.29
C ARG A 134 1.90 -13.83 16.46
N VAL A 135 0.60 -13.59 16.32
CA VAL A 135 -0.28 -14.38 15.46
C VAL A 135 0.00 -14.05 14.00
N LYS A 136 0.15 -15.08 13.16
CA LYS A 136 0.32 -14.95 11.72
C LYS A 136 -0.90 -15.53 11.00
N LEU A 137 -1.53 -14.72 10.16
CA LEU A 137 -2.65 -15.11 9.32
C LEU A 137 -2.22 -15.02 7.84
N PRO A 138 -2.70 -15.94 6.98
CA PRO A 138 -2.45 -15.83 5.53
C PRO A 138 -3.03 -14.53 4.95
N PHE A 139 -4.19 -14.12 5.45
CA PHE A 139 -4.81 -12.83 5.19
C PHE A 139 -5.74 -12.47 6.36
N LEU A 140 -6.06 -11.18 6.48
CA LEU A 140 -7.06 -10.66 7.40
C LEU A 140 -8.06 -9.82 6.61
N ASP A 141 -9.35 -10.13 6.72
CA ASP A 141 -10.41 -9.28 6.19
C ASP A 141 -10.56 -8.03 7.07
N VAL A 142 -10.44 -6.87 6.43
CA VAL A 142 -10.52 -5.57 7.09
C VAL A 142 -11.75 -4.75 6.66
N THR A 143 -12.73 -5.40 6.02
CA THR A 143 -14.00 -4.78 5.64
C THR A 143 -14.69 -4.15 6.84
N GLY A 144 -15.03 -2.87 6.74
CA GLY A 144 -15.74 -2.12 7.79
C GLY A 144 -14.91 -1.83 9.04
N LYS A 145 -13.61 -2.14 9.06
CA LYS A 145 -12.73 -1.85 10.19
C LYS A 145 -12.17 -0.43 10.11
N SER A 146 -11.98 0.19 11.27
CA SER A 146 -11.18 1.42 11.37
C SER A 146 -9.70 1.04 11.37
N ILE A 147 -8.94 1.65 10.47
CA ILE A 147 -7.53 1.34 10.27
C ILE A 147 -6.74 2.65 10.17
N GLN A 148 -5.57 2.67 10.81
CA GLN A 148 -4.67 3.82 10.76
C GLN A 148 -3.23 3.34 10.58
N VAL A 149 -2.47 3.97 9.67
CA VAL A 149 -1.02 3.72 9.61
C VAL A 149 -0.35 4.45 10.76
N VAL A 150 0.38 3.71 11.58
CA VAL A 150 1.04 4.23 12.78
C VAL A 150 2.57 4.29 12.65
N ALA A 151 3.16 3.43 11.82
CA ALA A 151 4.60 3.40 11.63
C ALA A 151 5.00 2.66 10.33
N LEU A 152 6.30 2.69 10.03
CA LEU A 152 6.96 1.78 9.11
C LEU A 152 7.93 0.87 9.88
N THR A 153 7.99 -0.41 9.51
CA THR A 153 9.05 -1.31 9.98
C THR A 153 10.35 -1.02 9.23
N LYS A 154 11.47 -1.29 9.90
CA LYS A 154 12.79 -1.28 9.24
C LYS A 154 12.96 -2.52 8.39
#